data_AF-A0A954FVQ9-F1
#
_entry.id   AF-A0A954FVQ9-F1
#
_cell.length_a   1.000
_cell.length_b   1.000
_cell.length_c   1.000
_cell.angle_alpha   90.00
_cell.angle_beta   90.00
_cell.angle_gamma   90.00
#
_symmetry.space_group_name_H-M   'P 1'
#
loop_
_entity.id
_entity.type
_entity.pdbx_description
1 polymer ?
#
loop_
_entity_poly.entity_id
_entity_poly.type
_entity_poly.pdbx_seq_one_letter_code
_entity_poly.pdbx_strand_id
1 'polypeptide(L)'
;MTGIDFHSAAVLAAEVTEKTTSQVSGGFILLILVVVFVLPFVLGAFIARALKLKDFSRKIGLVLFTAVIASTPFVWQIANGHDWRNAIRLGIDLAGGSNMVFEVDEGKSEKELSNEVMDQMVGAIGRRINPSGTEEVTVRKVGQNRIEVIVPGADSDDVQR
;
A
#
# COMPACT_ATOMS: atom_id res chain seq x y z
N MET A 1 31.67 -16.36 25.50
CA MET A 1 31.68 -16.92 24.13
C MET A 1 30.58 -17.95 24.05
N THR A 2 29.37 -17.53 23.70
CA THR A 2 28.20 -18.40 23.57
C THR A 2 28.22 -19.01 22.18
N GLY A 3 28.54 -20.30 22.08
CA GLY A 3 28.49 -21.05 20.83
C GLY A 3 27.07 -21.03 20.29
N ILE A 4 26.89 -20.54 19.07
CA ILE A 4 25.63 -20.64 18.35
C ILE A 4 25.42 -22.13 18.08
N ASP A 5 24.44 -22.71 18.75
CA ASP A 5 24.13 -24.13 18.63
C ASP A 5 23.40 -24.35 17.30
N PHE A 6 24.17 -24.61 16.24
CA PHE A 6 23.68 -24.72 14.84
C PHE A 6 22.56 -25.75 14.65
N HIS A 7 22.42 -26.70 15.58
CA HIS A 7 21.32 -27.65 15.59
C HIS A 7 19.97 -26.99 15.90
N SER A 8 19.94 -26.05 16.87
CA SER A 8 18.74 -25.29 17.21
C SER A 8 18.29 -24.36 16.06
N ALA A 9 19.27 -23.77 15.36
CA ALA A 9 19.02 -22.90 14.21
C ALA A 9 18.47 -23.68 13.01
N ALA A 10 18.93 -24.91 12.78
CA ALA A 10 18.42 -25.79 11.74
C ALA A 10 16.99 -26.27 12.04
N VAL A 11 16.67 -26.58 13.29
CA VAL A 11 15.32 -26.97 13.72
C VAL A 11 14.36 -25.79 13.63
N LEU A 12 14.79 -24.59 14.03
CA LEU A 12 14.02 -23.35 13.85
C LEU A 12 13.81 -23.03 12.37
N ALA A 13 14.84 -23.19 11.53
CA ALA A 13 14.71 -23.01 10.09
C ALA A 13 13.74 -24.04 9.49
N ALA A 14 13.74 -25.30 9.96
CA ALA A 14 12.81 -26.32 9.53
C ALA A 14 11.36 -26.03 9.98
N GLU A 15 11.15 -25.61 11.23
CA GLU A 15 9.83 -25.25 11.77
C GLU A 15 9.27 -24.00 11.07
N VAL A 16 10.12 -23.01 10.79
CA VAL A 16 9.75 -21.81 10.01
C VAL A 16 9.44 -22.19 8.56
N THR A 17 10.17 -23.14 7.95
CA THR A 17 9.89 -23.62 6.59
C THR A 17 8.57 -24.39 6.53
N GLU A 18 8.26 -25.19 7.56
CA GLU A 18 7.00 -25.93 7.68
C GLU A 18 5.80 -25.00 7.90
N LYS A 19 5.93 -23.97 8.75
CA LYS A 19 4.88 -22.94 8.95
C LYS A 19 4.71 -21.97 7.78
N THR A 20 5.77 -21.72 6.99
CA THR A 20 5.71 -20.81 5.82
C THR A 20 5.13 -21.49 4.59
N THR A 21 5.22 -22.83 4.51
CA THR A 21 4.56 -23.62 3.48
C THR A 21 3.06 -23.72 3.79
N SER A 22 2.37 -22.61 3.58
CA SER A 22 0.91 -22.57 3.51
C SER A 22 0.48 -23.73 2.62
N GLN A 23 -0.19 -24.73 3.21
CA GLN A 23 -0.57 -25.99 2.56
C GLN A 23 -1.73 -25.74 1.57
N VAL A 24 -1.51 -24.86 0.60
CA VAL A 24 -2.40 -24.69 -0.54
C VAL A 24 -2.06 -25.83 -1.50
N SER A 25 -2.78 -26.95 -1.35
CA SER A 25 -2.65 -28.10 -2.24
C SER A 25 -2.66 -27.62 -3.70
N GLY A 26 -1.75 -28.10 -4.55
CA GLY A 26 -1.72 -27.74 -5.97
C GLY A 26 -3.07 -27.99 -6.66
N GLY A 27 -3.82 -29.00 -6.21
CA GLY A 27 -5.20 -29.26 -6.66
C GLY A 27 -6.19 -28.16 -6.27
N PHE A 28 -6.02 -27.55 -5.09
CA PHE A 28 -6.83 -26.41 -4.65
C PHE A 28 -6.55 -25.16 -5.50
N ILE A 29 -5.29 -24.91 -5.86
CA ILE A 29 -4.93 -23.81 -6.79
C ILE A 29 -5.56 -24.04 -8.16
N LEU A 30 -5.50 -25.27 -8.66
CA LEU A 30 -6.09 -25.63 -9.95
C LEU A 30 -7.62 -25.47 -9.93
N LEU A 31 -8.27 -25.86 -8.83
CA LEU A 31 -9.69 -25.64 -8.62
C LEU A 31 -10.04 -24.14 -8.61
N ILE A 32 -9.29 -23.31 -7.88
CA ILE A 32 -9.48 -21.86 -7.87
C ILE A 32 -9.34 -21.28 -9.27
N LEU A 33 -8.31 -21.69 -10.02
CA LEU A 33 -8.11 -21.25 -11.40
C LEU A 33 -9.31 -21.60 -12.28
N VAL A 34 -9.80 -22.84 -12.20
CA VAL A 34 -10.99 -23.27 -12.94
C VAL A 34 -12.20 -22.44 -12.53
N VAL A 35 -12.41 -22.19 -11.23
CA VAL A 35 -13.53 -21.37 -10.74
C VAL A 35 -13.42 -19.95 -11.28
N VAL A 36 -12.27 -19.28 -11.15
CA VAL A 36 -12.09 -17.89 -11.59
C VAL A 36 -12.27 -17.73 -13.10
N PHE A 37 -11.83 -18.70 -13.90
CA PHE A 37 -11.92 -18.62 -15.36
C PHE A 37 -13.25 -19.15 -15.94
N VAL A 38 -13.89 -20.13 -15.31
CA VAL A 38 -15.09 -20.79 -15.87
C VAL A 38 -16.38 -20.24 -15.25
N LEU A 39 -16.40 -20.00 -13.94
CA LEU A 39 -17.60 -19.59 -13.21
C LEU A 39 -18.23 -18.29 -13.76
N PRO A 40 -17.47 -17.21 -14.08
CA PRO A 40 -18.08 -15.98 -14.60
C PRO A 40 -18.79 -16.17 -15.93
N PHE A 41 -18.30 -17.05 -16.80
CA PHE A 41 -18.93 -17.35 -18.08
C PHE A 41 -20.16 -18.24 -17.93
N VAL A 42 -20.14 -19.20 -16.99
CA VAL A 42 -21.31 -20.02 -16.65
C VAL A 42 -22.42 -19.15 -16.06
N LEU A 43 -22.09 -18.28 -15.10
CA LEU A 43 -23.02 -17.31 -14.53
C LEU A 43 -23.53 -16.34 -15.60
N GLY A 44 -22.65 -15.83 -16.46
CA GLY A 44 -23.04 -14.97 -17.57
C GLY A 44 -23.99 -15.65 -18.55
N ALA A 45 -23.80 -16.94 -18.86
CA ALA A 45 -24.72 -17.73 -19.67
C ALA A 45 -26.06 -17.98 -18.97
N PHE A 46 -26.05 -18.24 -17.66
CA PHE A 46 -27.27 -18.41 -16.86
C PHE A 46 -28.10 -17.13 -16.83
N ILE A 47 -27.47 -15.99 -16.52
CA ILE A 47 -28.12 -14.68 -16.48
C ILE A 47 -28.64 -14.30 -17.87
N ALA A 48 -27.86 -14.49 -18.92
CA ALA A 48 -28.29 -14.22 -20.29
C ALA A 48 -29.53 -15.04 -20.70
N ARG A 49 -29.59 -16.31 -20.29
CA ARG A 49 -30.76 -17.17 -20.52
C ARG A 49 -31.97 -16.71 -19.71
N ALA A 50 -31.78 -16.35 -18.44
CA ALA A 50 -32.84 -15.84 -17.57
C ALA A 50 -33.45 -14.54 -18.11
N LEU A 51 -32.62 -13.66 -18.68
CA LEU A 51 -33.06 -12.38 -19.25
C LEU A 51 -33.52 -12.47 -20.71
N LYS A 52 -33.57 -13.67 -21.31
CA LYS A 52 -33.87 -13.90 -22.74
C LYS A 52 -32.93 -13.17 -23.71
N LEU A 53 -31.74 -12.78 -23.26
CA LEU A 53 -30.69 -12.09 -24.02
C LEU A 53 -29.55 -13.05 -24.34
N LYS A 54 -29.87 -14.22 -24.94
CA LYS A 54 -28.92 -15.32 -25.15
C LYS A 54 -27.68 -14.91 -25.95
N ASP A 55 -27.84 -14.00 -26.91
CA ASP A 55 -26.75 -13.52 -27.77
C ASP A 55 -25.71 -12.68 -27.01
N PHE A 56 -26.05 -12.18 -25.82
CA PHE A 56 -25.18 -11.35 -24.98
C PHE A 56 -24.40 -12.13 -23.93
N SER A 57 -24.56 -13.46 -23.85
CA SER A 57 -23.91 -14.31 -22.84
C SER A 57 -22.39 -14.11 -22.74
N ARG A 58 -21.69 -14.00 -23.88
CA ARG A 58 -20.24 -13.79 -23.88
C ARG A 58 -19.84 -12.41 -23.36
N LYS A 59 -20.65 -11.38 -23.65
CA LYS A 59 -20.40 -10.00 -23.16
C LYS A 59 -20.63 -9.93 -21.65
N ILE A 60 -21.72 -10.53 -21.16
CA ILE A 60 -22.02 -10.61 -19.72
C ILE A 60 -20.93 -11.40 -18.99
N GLY A 61 -20.52 -12.55 -19.55
CA GLY A 61 -19.43 -13.36 -18.99
C GLY A 61 -18.11 -12.58 -18.89
N LEU A 62 -17.75 -11.80 -19.91
CA LEU A 62 -16.56 -10.95 -19.90
C LEU A 62 -16.66 -9.87 -18.80
N VAL A 63 -17.81 -9.21 -18.67
CA VAL A 63 -18.03 -8.19 -17.62
C VAL A 63 -17.85 -8.82 -16.24
N LEU A 64 -18.49 -9.96 -15.98
CA LEU A 64 -18.36 -10.68 -14.71
C LEU A 64 -16.92 -11.12 -14.45
N PHE A 65 -16.21 -11.61 -15.47
CA PHE A 65 -14.82 -12.01 -15.35
C PHE A 65 -13.92 -10.81 -14.95
N THR A 66 -14.08 -9.66 -15.62
CA THR A 66 -13.34 -8.44 -15.26
C THR A 66 -13.68 -7.94 -13.86
N ALA A 67 -14.94 -8.06 -13.43
CA ALA A 67 -15.36 -7.68 -12.08
C ALA A 67 -14.73 -8.58 -11.01
N VAL A 68 -14.64 -9.89 -11.26
CA VAL A 68 -13.96 -10.84 -10.35
C VAL A 68 -12.48 -10.47 -10.21
N ILE A 69 -11.78 -10.22 -11.31
CA ILE A 69 -10.38 -9.80 -11.27
C ILE A 69 -10.22 -8.50 -10.48
N ALA A 70 -11.04 -7.48 -10.78
CA ALA A 70 -11.01 -6.19 -10.09
C ALA A 70 -11.31 -6.30 -8.58
N SER A 71 -12.09 -7.30 -8.16
CA SER A 71 -12.44 -7.53 -6.76
C SER A 71 -11.34 -8.26 -5.97
N THR A 72 -10.37 -8.89 -6.64
CA THR A 72 -9.30 -9.69 -6.02
C THR A 72 -8.55 -8.97 -4.88
N PRO A 73 -8.05 -7.73 -5.02
CA PRO A 73 -7.32 -7.06 -3.94
C PRO A 73 -8.19 -6.78 -2.72
N PHE A 74 -9.49 -6.54 -2.91
CA PHE A 74 -10.44 -6.31 -1.82
C PHE A 74 -10.74 -7.60 -1.07
N VAL A 75 -10.99 -8.70 -1.80
CA VAL A 75 -11.22 -10.02 -1.21
C VAL A 75 -10.00 -10.48 -0.41
N TRP A 76 -8.79 -10.25 -0.95
CA TRP A 76 -7.54 -10.52 -0.24
C TRP A 76 -7.45 -9.73 1.07
N GLN A 77 -7.79 -8.44 1.06
CA GLN A 77 -7.72 -7.59 2.24
C GLN A 77 -8.70 -8.05 3.34
N ILE A 78 -9.94 -8.38 2.95
CA ILE A 78 -10.97 -8.90 3.86
C ILE A 78 -10.57 -10.27 4.43
N ALA A 79 -10.03 -11.16 3.59
CA ALA A 79 -9.60 -12.51 4.02
C ALA A 79 -8.45 -12.47 5.04
N ASN A 80 -7.61 -11.43 5.01
CA ASN A 80 -6.56 -11.20 5.99
C ASN A 80 -7.04 -10.44 7.24
N GLY A 81 -8.35 -10.21 7.38
CA GLY A 81 -8.95 -9.54 8.54
C GLY A 81 -8.85 -8.01 8.54
N HIS A 82 -8.42 -7.41 7.44
CA HIS A 82 -8.37 -5.96 7.29
C HIS A 82 -9.66 -5.40 6.68
N ASP A 83 -9.90 -4.10 6.87
CA ASP A 83 -11.02 -3.39 6.23
C ASP A 83 -10.81 -3.31 4.71
N TRP A 84 -11.88 -3.41 3.93
CA TRP A 84 -11.87 -3.33 2.46
C TRP A 84 -11.31 -2.00 1.95
N ARG A 85 -11.46 -0.93 2.74
CA ARG A 85 -10.94 0.42 2.41
C ARG A 85 -9.42 0.44 2.30
N ASN A 86 -8.72 -0.44 3.01
CA ASN A 86 -7.25 -0.53 2.96
C ASN A 86 -6.74 -1.09 1.62
N ALA A 87 -7.60 -1.68 0.78
CA ALA A 87 -7.23 -2.02 -0.60
C ALA A 87 -7.10 -0.76 -1.49
N ILE A 88 -7.63 0.38 -1.04
CA ILE A 88 -7.56 1.67 -1.74
C ILE A 88 -6.46 2.49 -1.09
N ARG A 89 -5.48 2.93 -1.89
CA ARG A 89 -4.52 3.94 -1.45
C ARG A 89 -5.23 5.29 -1.40
N LEU A 90 -5.47 5.79 -0.21
CA LEU A 90 -6.06 7.11 0.00
C LEU A 90 -4.96 8.17 -0.18
N GLY A 91 -5.20 9.15 -1.05
CA GLY A 91 -4.34 10.34 -1.14
C GLY A 91 -4.54 11.27 0.06
N ILE A 92 -3.68 12.26 0.25
CA ILE A 92 -3.69 13.16 1.41
C ILE A 92 -5.05 13.81 1.73
N ASP A 93 -5.84 14.16 0.72
CA ASP A 93 -7.15 14.79 0.91
C ASP A 93 -8.18 13.81 1.52
N LEU A 94 -7.99 12.51 1.30
CA LEU A 94 -8.88 11.44 1.77
C LEU A 94 -8.32 10.65 2.96
N ALA A 95 -7.00 10.54 3.05
CA ALA A 95 -6.27 9.91 4.15
C ALA A 95 -6.10 10.85 5.34
N GLY A 96 -6.30 12.16 5.12
CA GLY A 96 -5.81 13.18 6.02
C GLY A 96 -4.28 13.33 5.95
N GLY A 97 -3.76 14.27 6.71
CA GLY A 97 -2.33 14.52 6.83
C GLY A 97 -2.07 15.86 7.50
N SER A 98 -0.80 16.14 7.74
CA SER A 98 -0.37 17.40 8.35
C SER A 98 0.35 18.25 7.31
N ASN A 99 -0.08 19.52 7.18
CA ASN A 99 0.65 20.56 6.47
C ASN A 99 1.29 21.47 7.53
N MET A 100 2.63 21.44 7.59
CA MET A 100 3.39 22.27 8.51
C MET A 100 4.27 23.23 7.71
N VAL A 101 4.23 24.50 8.10
CA VAL A 101 5.13 25.53 7.57
C VAL A 101 6.08 25.92 8.68
N PHE A 102 7.37 25.64 8.49
CA PHE A 102 8.44 25.99 9.41
C PHE A 102 9.16 27.25 8.92
N GLU A 103 9.42 28.17 9.83
CA GLU A 103 10.23 29.36 9.56
C GLU A 103 11.59 29.23 10.24
N VAL A 104 12.64 29.65 9.54
CA VAL A 104 13.99 29.62 10.10
C VAL A 104 14.15 30.78 11.09
N ASP A 105 14.51 30.46 12.33
CA ASP A 105 14.84 31.45 13.36
C ASP A 105 16.21 32.07 13.06
N GLU A 106 16.22 33.19 12.34
CA GLU A 106 17.43 33.89 11.91
C GLU A 106 18.28 34.38 13.09
N GLY A 107 17.64 34.65 14.24
CA GLY A 107 18.31 35.09 15.47
C GLY A 107 19.15 34.01 16.15
N LYS A 108 18.96 32.74 15.78
CA LYS A 108 19.71 31.59 16.30
C LYS A 108 20.52 30.86 15.22
N SER A 109 20.49 31.33 13.98
CA SER A 109 21.24 30.72 12.88
C SER A 109 22.67 31.26 12.86
N GLU A 110 23.65 30.35 12.90
CA GLU A 110 25.07 30.67 12.77
C GLU A 110 25.48 30.98 11.30
N LYS A 111 24.60 30.63 10.35
CA LYS A 111 24.80 30.83 8.91
C LYS A 111 23.81 31.85 8.38
N GLU A 112 24.28 32.72 7.48
CA GLU A 112 23.41 33.60 6.71
C GLU A 112 22.43 32.77 5.87
N LEU A 113 21.16 33.18 5.91
CA LEU A 113 20.10 32.60 5.11
C LEU A 113 20.34 32.90 3.63
N SER A 114 20.75 31.88 2.91
CA SER A 114 20.88 31.89 1.46
C SER A 114 20.01 30.81 0.84
N ASN A 115 19.67 30.99 -0.44
CA ASN A 115 18.89 29.99 -1.18
C ASN A 115 19.53 28.60 -1.16
N GLU A 116 20.86 28.55 -1.26
CA GLU A 116 21.63 27.30 -1.21
C GLU A 116 21.45 26.58 0.14
N VAL A 117 21.50 27.33 1.24
CA VAL A 117 21.29 26.79 2.59
C VAL A 117 19.85 26.27 2.75
N MET A 118 18.87 26.96 2.19
CA MET A 118 17.48 26.49 2.19
C MET A 118 17.28 25.21 1.38
N ASP A 119 17.93 25.10 0.22
CA ASP A 119 17.82 23.92 -0.63
C ASP A 119 18.51 22.70 0.02
N GLN A 120 19.63 22.92 0.72
CA GLN A 120 20.27 21.91 1.56
C GLN A 120 19.36 21.44 2.71
N MET A 121 18.64 22.36 3.36
CA MET A 121 17.67 22.02 4.40
C MET A 121 16.51 21.18 3.85
N VAL A 122 15.92 21.58 2.71
CA VAL A 122 14.88 20.80 2.03
C VAL A 122 15.37 19.36 1.76
N GLY A 123 16.56 19.21 1.20
CA GLY A 123 17.14 17.90 0.94
C GLY A 123 17.42 17.09 2.22
N ALA A 124 17.89 17.73 3.28
CA ALA A 124 18.16 17.08 4.55
C ALA A 124 16.86 16.61 5.25
N ILE A 125 15.82 17.44 5.25
CA ILE A 125 14.50 17.12 5.79
C ILE A 125 13.87 15.97 4.99
N GLY A 126 13.88 16.06 3.66
CA GLY A 126 13.34 15.02 2.78
C GLY A 126 13.93 13.63 3.04
N ARG A 127 15.26 13.54 3.19
CA ARG A 127 15.95 12.27 3.50
C ARG A 127 15.63 11.71 4.88
N ARG A 128 15.31 12.57 5.85
CA ARG A 128 15.01 12.15 7.22
C ARG A 128 13.57 11.66 7.37
N ILE A 129 12.64 12.35 6.73
CA ILE A 129 11.21 12.01 6.82
C ILE A 129 10.89 10.84 5.89
N ASN A 130 11.47 10.79 4.69
CA ASN A 130 11.23 9.73 3.72
C ASN A 130 12.55 9.04 3.29
N PRO A 131 13.21 8.28 4.18
CA PRO A 131 14.47 7.61 3.86
C PRO A 131 14.31 6.52 2.79
N SER A 132 13.14 5.89 2.69
CA SER A 132 12.83 4.86 1.70
C SER A 132 12.42 5.43 0.33
N GLY A 133 12.04 6.70 0.25
CA GLY A 133 11.50 7.34 -0.96
C GLY A 133 10.12 6.81 -1.39
N THR A 134 9.48 5.98 -0.57
CA THR A 134 8.22 5.29 -0.92
C THR A 134 6.97 6.03 -0.43
N GLU A 135 7.14 7.04 0.42
CA GLU A 135 6.05 7.86 0.93
C GLU A 135 5.80 9.08 0.04
N GLU A 136 4.55 9.54 -0.06
CA GLU A 136 4.16 10.74 -0.81
C GLU A 136 4.46 12.04 -0.02
N VAL A 137 5.58 12.10 0.69
CA VAL A 137 5.99 13.27 1.47
C VAL A 137 6.49 14.36 0.52
N THR A 138 5.93 15.56 0.67
CA THR A 138 6.38 16.73 -0.09
C THR A 138 7.10 17.70 0.83
N VAL A 139 8.35 18.03 0.51
CA VAL A 139 9.13 19.07 1.17
C VAL A 139 9.47 20.14 0.15
N ARG A 140 9.07 21.39 0.39
CA ARG A 140 9.33 22.50 -0.53
C ARG A 140 9.64 23.81 0.18
N LYS A 141 10.41 24.67 -0.47
CA LYS A 141 10.68 26.03 -0.01
C LYS A 141 9.49 26.94 -0.32
N VAL A 142 9.12 27.78 0.64
CA VAL A 142 8.03 28.77 0.51
C VAL A 142 8.56 30.14 0.90
N GLY A 143 8.59 31.08 -0.04
CA GLY A 143 9.19 32.40 0.20
C GLY A 143 10.70 32.34 0.40
N GLN A 144 11.24 33.19 1.29
CA GLN A 144 12.69 33.35 1.48
C GLN A 144 13.26 32.52 2.64
N ASN A 145 12.48 32.30 3.71
CA ASN A 145 12.96 31.71 4.96
C ASN A 145 12.01 30.61 5.51
N ARG A 146 11.06 30.11 4.71
CA ARG A 146 10.11 29.06 5.16
C ARG A 146 10.21 27.77 4.35
N ILE A 147 9.90 26.67 5.01
CA ILE A 147 9.85 25.31 4.44
C ILE A 147 8.48 24.72 4.78
N GLU A 148 7.76 24.30 3.74
CA GLU A 148 6.52 23.56 3.85
C GLU A 148 6.81 22.05 3.79
N VAL A 149 6.28 21.32 4.76
CA VAL A 149 6.39 19.87 4.88
C VAL A 149 4.97 19.31 4.94
N ILE A 150 4.68 18.41 4.00
CA ILE A 150 3.38 17.76 3.86
C ILE A 150 3.58 16.26 4.06
N VAL A 151 2.99 15.71 5.12
CA VAL A 151 3.06 14.28 5.47
C VAL A 151 1.66 13.66 5.38
N PRO A 152 1.43 12.72 4.45
CA PRO A 152 0.13 12.04 4.32
C PRO A 152 -0.09 11.03 5.44
N GLY A 153 -1.30 10.95 5.97
CA GLY A 153 -1.68 9.95 6.97
C GLY A 153 -1.05 10.10 8.37
N ALA A 154 -0.33 11.19 8.64
CA ALA A 154 0.12 11.53 9.98
C ALA A 154 -1.02 12.20 10.76
N ASP A 155 -1.38 11.65 11.92
CA ASP A 155 -2.37 12.24 12.82
C ASP A 155 -1.79 13.52 13.44
N SER A 156 -2.58 14.59 13.51
CA SER A 156 -2.11 15.90 14.01
C SER A 156 -1.65 15.85 15.47
N ASP A 157 -2.16 14.88 16.23
CA ASP A 157 -1.87 14.68 17.65
C ASP A 157 -0.57 13.91 17.93
N ASP A 158 -0.09 13.12 16.97
CA ASP A 158 1.19 12.38 17.06
C ASP A 158 2.38 13.25 16.66
N VAL A 159 2.14 14.29 15.84
CA VAL A 159 3.19 15.16 15.29
C VAL A 159 3.48 16.37 16.20
N GLN A 160 2.56 16.75 17.08
CA GLN A 160 2.74 17.86 18.04
C GLN A 160 3.39 17.47 19.38
N ARG A 161 3.62 16.17 19.63
CA ARG A 161 4.22 15.68 20.88
C ARG A 161 5.75 15.55 20.82
#